data_AF-A0A2G8HVB4-F1
#
_entry.id   AF-A0A2G8HVB4-F1
#
_cell.length_a   1.000
_cell.length_b   1.000
_cell.length_c   1.000
_cell.angle_alpha   90.00
_cell.angle_beta   90.00
_cell.angle_gamma   90.00
#
_symmetry.space_group_name_H-M   'P 1'
#
loop_
_entity.id
_entity.type
_entity.pdbx_description
1 polymer ?
#
loop_
_entity_poly.entity_id
_entity_poly.type
_entity_poly.pdbx_seq_one_letter_code
_entity_poly.pdbx_strand_id
1 'polypeptide(L)'
;MFKILISLLFIQASLASSIPDNRILRPVTDKSQAQEERFHALIDQVENTYRNYIESFGKTFSVTRDWQNPQVNAAAWKKENSYNFKIYGGLYRFETITDDAFLLVACHEVGHLVGGAPTYKPFNDGSSEGQADYFSVAKCFRKVIKGEDHESIIKGIPLEPLALSECAESFSIHSEEYSICLRASLAIGDMANTFKAISDIEILPTINTPDPYVRMFTIFNGYPNPQCRVDTLFAGSLCQVSEEIDNDFSLKLYNEGNCSVEAGHTRGLRPKCWYVPRGEDI
;
A
#
# COMPACT_ATOMS: atom_id res chain seq x y z
N MET A 1 10.12 -49.29 -22.97
CA MET A 1 9.02 -48.50 -22.38
C MET A 1 9.62 -47.31 -21.63
N PHE A 2 9.67 -46.14 -22.26
CA PHE A 2 10.08 -44.90 -21.59
C PHE A 2 8.82 -44.27 -20.99
N LYS A 3 8.73 -44.23 -19.66
CA LYS A 3 7.68 -43.47 -18.96
C LYS A 3 8.14 -42.02 -18.88
N ILE A 4 7.53 -41.16 -19.69
CA ILE A 4 7.66 -39.70 -19.58
C ILE A 4 6.87 -39.29 -18.33
N LEU A 5 7.56 -38.90 -17.26
CA LEU A 5 6.95 -38.23 -16.12
C LEU A 5 6.69 -36.77 -16.55
N ILE A 6 5.43 -36.45 -16.84
CA ILE A 6 5.00 -35.06 -17.02
C ILE A 6 4.80 -34.49 -15.61
N SER A 7 5.84 -33.85 -15.07
CA SER A 7 5.69 -33.02 -13.87
C SER A 7 4.95 -31.75 -14.27
N LEU A 8 3.65 -31.70 -13.98
CA LEU A 8 2.86 -30.46 -14.03
C LEU A 8 3.40 -29.52 -12.94
N LEU A 9 4.33 -28.64 -13.29
CA LEU A 9 4.61 -27.45 -12.50
C LEU A 9 3.37 -26.55 -12.57
N PHE A 10 2.50 -26.66 -11.57
CA PHE A 10 1.53 -25.60 -11.31
C PHE A 10 2.31 -24.38 -10.87
N ILE A 11 2.44 -23.39 -11.75
CA ILE A 11 2.84 -22.04 -11.38
C ILE A 11 1.66 -21.47 -10.59
N GLN A 12 1.63 -21.70 -9.28
CA GLN A 12 0.74 -20.96 -8.40
C GLN A 12 1.25 -19.54 -8.33
N ALA A 13 0.49 -18.61 -8.91
CA ALA A 13 0.69 -17.19 -8.64
C ALA A 13 0.17 -16.90 -7.24
N SER A 14 0.99 -16.25 -6.41
CA SER A 14 0.53 -15.71 -5.13
C SER A 14 -0.53 -14.63 -5.40
N LEU A 15 -1.77 -14.86 -4.95
CA LEU A 15 -2.78 -13.81 -4.87
C LEU A 15 -2.52 -13.05 -3.58
N ALA A 16 -2.10 -11.79 -3.71
CA ALA A 16 -1.88 -10.90 -2.59
C ALA A 16 -3.03 -9.89 -2.51
N SER A 17 -3.32 -9.40 -1.32
CA SER A 17 -4.52 -8.63 -1.04
C SER A 17 -4.35 -7.79 0.22
N SER A 18 -4.52 -6.48 0.10
CA SER A 18 -4.40 -5.51 1.18
C SER A 18 -5.34 -5.73 2.35
N ILE A 19 -6.50 -6.33 2.14
CA ILE A 19 -7.50 -6.55 3.17
C ILE A 19 -7.61 -8.07 3.39
N PRO A 20 -7.43 -8.56 4.63
CA PRO A 20 -7.64 -9.97 4.92
C PRO A 20 -9.00 -10.46 4.44
N ASP A 21 -9.06 -11.74 4.08
CA ASP A 21 -10.32 -12.38 3.68
C ASP A 21 -11.44 -12.05 4.66
N ASN A 22 -12.48 -11.42 4.14
CA ASN A 22 -13.61 -10.94 4.91
C ASN A 22 -14.92 -11.29 4.19
N ARG A 23 -16.03 -11.28 4.95
CA ARG A 23 -17.37 -11.60 4.44
C ARG A 23 -18.22 -10.37 4.19
N ILE A 24 -17.62 -9.19 4.20
CA ILE A 24 -18.33 -7.92 4.07
C ILE A 24 -18.60 -7.70 2.58
N LEU A 25 -19.87 -7.43 2.28
CA LEU A 25 -20.34 -7.16 0.93
C LEU A 25 -21.00 -5.78 0.91
N ARG A 26 -20.77 -5.02 -0.16
CA ARG A 26 -21.40 -3.72 -0.43
C ARG A 26 -22.01 -3.72 -1.83
N PRO A 27 -23.35 -3.86 -1.94
CA PRO A 27 -24.04 -3.91 -3.24
C PRO A 27 -23.90 -2.59 -4.01
N VAL A 28 -24.09 -2.66 -5.32
CA VAL A 28 -23.99 -1.51 -6.23
C VAL A 28 -24.95 -0.38 -5.84
N THR A 29 -26.09 -0.71 -5.21
CA THR A 29 -27.10 0.25 -4.76
C THR A 29 -26.62 1.22 -3.67
N ASP A 30 -25.48 0.96 -3.03
CA ASP A 30 -24.96 1.80 -1.95
C ASP A 30 -24.31 3.10 -2.45
N LYS A 31 -24.04 3.22 -3.76
CA LYS A 31 -23.43 4.40 -4.38
C LYS A 31 -24.09 4.73 -5.73
N SER A 32 -24.00 6.00 -6.12
CA SER A 32 -24.56 6.52 -7.37
C SER A 32 -23.65 6.29 -8.59
N GLN A 33 -24.18 6.53 -9.79
CA GLN A 33 -23.40 6.48 -11.04
C GLN A 33 -22.21 7.45 -11.04
N ALA A 34 -22.36 8.66 -10.49
CA ALA A 34 -21.25 9.61 -10.38
C ALA A 34 -20.11 9.06 -9.50
N GLN A 35 -20.44 8.23 -8.51
CA GLN A 35 -19.45 7.57 -7.67
C GLN A 35 -18.80 6.37 -8.36
N GLU A 36 -19.49 5.69 -9.29
CA GLU A 36 -18.89 4.71 -10.20
C GLU A 36 -17.85 5.36 -11.13
N GLU A 37 -18.18 6.54 -11.70
CA GLU A 37 -17.22 7.31 -12.50
C GLU A 37 -16.00 7.71 -11.69
N ARG A 38 -16.19 8.14 -10.43
CA ARG A 38 -15.09 8.45 -9.51
C ARG A 38 -14.24 7.23 -9.19
N PHE A 39 -14.86 6.07 -8.95
CA PHE A 39 -14.15 4.80 -8.77
C PHE A 39 -13.23 4.49 -9.94
N HIS A 40 -13.73 4.63 -11.18
CA HIS A 40 -12.91 4.43 -12.37
C HIS A 40 -11.77 5.45 -12.47
N ALA A 41 -12.06 6.74 -12.23
CA ALA A 41 -11.05 7.80 -12.30
C ALA A 41 -9.89 7.59 -11.31
N LEU A 42 -10.17 7.16 -10.08
CA LEU A 42 -9.12 6.86 -9.09
C LEU A 42 -8.22 5.70 -9.54
N ILE A 43 -8.81 4.66 -10.15
CA ILE A 43 -8.03 3.53 -10.68
C ILE A 43 -7.19 3.98 -11.88
N ASP A 44 -7.72 4.85 -12.74
CA ASP A 44 -6.99 5.39 -13.89
C ASP A 44 -5.77 6.21 -13.44
N GLN A 45 -5.88 6.96 -12.34
CA GLN A 45 -4.72 7.67 -11.77
C GLN A 45 -3.58 6.69 -11.46
N VAL A 46 -3.85 5.63 -10.69
CA VAL A 46 -2.84 4.62 -10.33
C VAL A 46 -2.30 3.89 -11.55
N GLU A 47 -3.18 3.51 -12.49
CA GLU A 47 -2.78 2.85 -13.72
C GLU A 47 -1.83 3.71 -14.55
N ASN A 48 -2.17 4.98 -14.76
CA ASN A 48 -1.38 5.91 -15.55
C ASN A 48 -0.01 6.17 -14.91
N THR A 49 0.07 6.23 -13.58
CA THR A 49 1.34 6.41 -12.85
C THR A 49 2.30 5.23 -13.08
N TYR A 50 1.81 3.99 -13.09
CA TYR A 50 2.68 2.80 -13.06
C TYR A 50 2.78 2.03 -14.38
N ARG A 51 1.89 2.27 -15.36
CA ARG A 51 1.88 1.55 -16.63
C ARG A 51 3.23 1.62 -17.35
N ASN A 52 3.74 2.83 -17.59
CA ASN A 52 4.99 3.02 -18.32
C ASN A 52 6.18 2.40 -17.57
N TYR A 53 6.20 2.51 -16.24
CA TYR A 53 7.23 1.91 -15.41
C TYR A 53 7.24 0.38 -15.56
N ILE A 54 6.11 -0.28 -15.34
CA ILE A 54 5.99 -1.75 -15.44
C ILE A 54 6.29 -2.25 -16.86
N GLU A 55 5.78 -1.54 -17.88
CA GLU A 55 5.97 -1.90 -19.28
C GLU A 55 7.42 -1.70 -19.75
N SER A 56 8.18 -0.79 -19.12
CA SER A 56 9.62 -0.63 -19.40
C SER A 56 10.45 -1.86 -19.05
N PHE A 57 9.98 -2.72 -18.14
CA PHE A 57 10.59 -4.02 -17.81
C PHE A 57 10.05 -5.18 -18.67
N GLY A 58 9.35 -4.87 -19.76
CA GLY A 58 8.79 -5.86 -20.68
C GLY A 58 7.62 -6.65 -20.10
N LYS A 59 6.90 -6.10 -19.11
CA LYS A 59 5.71 -6.71 -18.50
C LYS A 59 4.46 -5.95 -18.91
N THR A 60 3.36 -6.64 -19.19
CA THR A 60 2.05 -5.97 -19.39
C THR A 60 1.43 -5.61 -18.05
N PHE A 61 1.00 -4.35 -17.86
CA PHE A 61 0.20 -3.98 -16.69
C PHE A 61 -1.30 -4.15 -16.98
N SER A 62 -1.93 -5.15 -16.37
CA SER A 62 -3.34 -5.51 -16.56
C SER A 62 -4.17 -5.07 -15.35
N VAL A 63 -5.06 -4.10 -15.57
CA VAL A 63 -5.90 -3.50 -14.52
C VAL A 63 -7.36 -3.87 -14.71
N THR A 64 -7.96 -4.48 -13.69
CA THR A 64 -9.37 -4.89 -13.68
C THR A 64 -10.17 -4.03 -12.70
N ARG A 65 -11.19 -3.34 -13.23
CA ARG A 65 -12.10 -2.44 -12.48
C ARG A 65 -13.45 -3.14 -12.30
N ASP A 66 -13.60 -3.94 -11.25
CA ASP A 66 -14.75 -4.84 -11.08
C ASP A 66 -15.87 -4.19 -10.26
N TRP A 67 -16.48 -3.12 -10.81
CA TRP A 67 -17.49 -2.31 -10.11
C TRP A 67 -18.67 -3.14 -9.57
N GLN A 68 -19.14 -4.11 -10.36
CA GLN A 68 -20.32 -4.93 -10.02
C GLN A 68 -20.05 -5.90 -8.86
N ASN A 69 -18.78 -6.21 -8.58
CA ASN A 69 -18.43 -7.14 -7.52
C ASN A 69 -18.59 -6.48 -6.13
N PRO A 70 -19.40 -7.06 -5.23
CA PRO A 70 -19.69 -6.48 -3.93
C PRO A 70 -18.61 -6.72 -2.87
N GLN A 71 -17.56 -7.48 -3.15
CA GLN A 71 -16.50 -7.75 -2.16
C GLN A 71 -15.77 -6.47 -1.74
N VAL A 72 -15.54 -6.31 -0.43
CA VAL A 72 -14.68 -5.25 0.13
C VAL A 72 -13.24 -5.74 0.11
N ASN A 73 -12.61 -5.68 -1.07
CA ASN A 73 -11.22 -6.08 -1.22
C ASN A 73 -10.55 -5.48 -2.48
N ALA A 74 -9.26 -5.75 -2.63
CA ALA A 74 -8.50 -5.64 -3.86
C ALA A 74 -7.48 -6.80 -3.92
N ALA A 75 -6.86 -7.01 -5.08
CA ALA A 75 -5.85 -8.05 -5.25
C ALA A 75 -4.82 -7.70 -6.32
N ALA A 76 -3.61 -8.17 -6.12
CA ALA A 76 -2.54 -8.16 -7.11
C ALA A 76 -1.85 -9.53 -7.22
N TRP A 77 -1.39 -9.85 -8.43
CA TRP A 77 -0.58 -11.05 -8.66
C TRP A 77 0.29 -10.90 -9.91
N LYS A 78 1.42 -11.61 -9.92
CA LYS A 78 2.31 -11.70 -11.08
C LYS A 78 2.02 -12.98 -11.88
N LYS A 79 2.09 -12.85 -13.19
CA LYS A 79 2.26 -13.94 -14.15
C LYS A 79 3.55 -13.68 -14.92
N GLU A 80 4.04 -14.69 -15.64
CA GLU A 80 5.31 -14.63 -16.38
C GLU A 80 5.49 -13.32 -17.18
N ASN A 81 4.45 -12.90 -17.91
CA ASN A 81 4.47 -11.72 -18.78
C ASN A 81 3.51 -10.59 -18.36
N SER A 82 2.76 -10.75 -17.27
CA SER A 82 1.80 -9.72 -16.84
C SER A 82 1.82 -9.49 -15.34
N TYR A 83 1.76 -8.22 -14.97
CA TYR A 83 1.52 -7.77 -13.61
C TYR A 83 0.05 -7.37 -13.55
N ASN A 84 -0.69 -7.97 -12.63
CA ASN A 84 -2.14 -7.90 -12.63
C ASN A 84 -2.61 -7.24 -11.34
N PHE A 85 -3.59 -6.37 -11.48
CA PHE A 85 -4.16 -5.57 -10.41
C PHE A 85 -5.68 -5.55 -10.59
N LYS A 86 -6.41 -5.85 -9.53
CA LYS A 86 -7.87 -5.91 -9.54
C LYS A 86 -8.42 -5.22 -8.32
N ILE A 87 -9.38 -4.33 -8.53
CA ILE A 87 -10.17 -3.74 -7.45
C ILE A 87 -11.63 -4.14 -7.60
N TYR A 88 -12.24 -4.58 -6.51
CA TYR A 88 -13.66 -4.88 -6.41
C TYR A 88 -14.44 -3.62 -6.01
N GLY A 89 -15.57 -3.35 -6.65
CA GLY A 89 -16.36 -2.15 -6.39
C GLY A 89 -16.85 -2.05 -4.94
N GLY A 90 -17.04 -3.18 -4.25
CA GLY A 90 -17.44 -3.19 -2.85
C GLY A 90 -16.46 -2.44 -1.94
N LEU A 91 -15.17 -2.41 -2.28
CA LEU A 91 -14.17 -1.62 -1.55
C LEU A 91 -14.52 -0.14 -1.52
N TYR A 92 -14.79 0.46 -2.68
CA TYR A 92 -15.12 1.89 -2.80
C TYR A 92 -16.47 2.24 -2.17
N ARG A 93 -17.34 1.23 -2.01
CA ARG A 93 -18.66 1.39 -1.39
C ARG A 93 -18.63 1.22 0.12
N PHE A 94 -17.53 0.75 0.70
CA PHE A 94 -17.38 0.58 2.14
C PHE A 94 -17.33 1.94 2.84
N GLU A 95 -18.07 2.10 3.94
CA GLU A 95 -18.41 3.41 4.52
C GLU A 95 -17.21 4.17 5.05
N THR A 96 -16.14 3.47 5.41
CA THR A 96 -14.89 4.04 5.95
C THR A 96 -13.86 4.36 4.88
N ILE A 97 -14.12 4.07 3.59
CA ILE A 97 -13.20 4.31 2.48
C ILE A 97 -13.50 5.67 1.84
N THR A 98 -12.59 6.62 2.05
CA THR A 98 -12.50 7.86 1.28
C THR A 98 -11.71 7.65 -0.02
N ASP A 99 -11.69 8.64 -0.90
CA ASP A 99 -10.93 8.56 -2.15
C ASP A 99 -9.42 8.34 -1.88
N ASP A 100 -8.86 9.00 -0.87
CA ASP A 100 -7.44 8.83 -0.54
C ASP A 100 -7.16 7.49 0.14
N ALA A 101 -8.04 7.01 1.03
CA ALA A 101 -7.93 5.67 1.59
C ALA A 101 -8.04 4.58 0.50
N PHE A 102 -8.91 4.80 -0.49
CA PHE A 102 -9.01 3.94 -1.66
C PHE A 102 -7.71 3.93 -2.47
N LEU A 103 -7.08 5.08 -2.68
CA LEU A 103 -5.78 5.18 -3.34
C LEU A 103 -4.69 4.48 -2.54
N LEU A 104 -4.69 4.55 -1.19
CA LEU A 104 -3.75 3.78 -0.37
C LEU A 104 -3.90 2.27 -0.57
N VAL A 105 -5.14 1.76 -0.62
CA VAL A 105 -5.40 0.35 -0.92
C VAL A 105 -4.91 -0.01 -2.34
N ALA A 106 -5.25 0.79 -3.34
CA ALA A 106 -4.79 0.57 -4.71
C ALA A 106 -3.25 0.56 -4.80
N CYS A 107 -2.61 1.48 -4.10
CA CYS A 107 -1.16 1.60 -4.02
C CYS A 107 -0.50 0.45 -3.26
N HIS A 108 -1.16 -0.12 -2.26
CA HIS A 108 -0.72 -1.34 -1.60
C HIS A 108 -0.65 -2.51 -2.59
N GLU A 109 -1.68 -2.69 -3.41
CA GLU A 109 -1.68 -3.77 -4.41
C GLU A 109 -0.55 -3.59 -5.45
N VAL A 110 -0.29 -2.35 -5.88
CA VAL A 110 0.90 -2.04 -6.69
C VAL A 110 2.19 -2.34 -5.92
N GLY A 111 2.21 -2.11 -4.61
CA GLY A 111 3.31 -2.47 -3.72
C GLY A 111 3.66 -3.96 -3.74
N HIS A 112 2.68 -4.88 -3.82
CA HIS A 112 3.00 -6.30 -4.02
C HIS A 112 3.75 -6.55 -5.34
N LEU A 113 3.45 -5.78 -6.38
CA LEU A 113 4.05 -5.93 -7.70
C LEU A 113 5.46 -5.35 -7.76
N VAL A 114 5.71 -4.18 -7.16
CA VAL A 114 6.96 -3.41 -7.39
C VAL A 114 7.57 -2.78 -6.14
N GLY A 115 7.07 -3.12 -4.95
CA GLY A 115 7.45 -2.46 -3.68
C GLY A 115 8.78 -2.85 -3.07
N GLY A 116 9.54 -3.77 -3.69
CA GLY A 116 10.83 -4.26 -3.17
C GLY A 116 10.72 -5.31 -2.07
N ALA A 117 11.84 -5.64 -1.42
CA ALA A 117 11.86 -6.56 -0.29
C ALA A 117 11.52 -5.87 1.04
N PRO A 118 11.00 -6.58 2.07
CA PRO A 118 10.80 -8.03 2.15
C PRO A 118 9.64 -8.59 1.29
N THR A 119 9.77 -9.84 0.86
CA THR A 119 8.81 -10.55 -0.01
C THR A 119 8.19 -11.80 0.63
N TYR A 120 7.06 -12.23 0.08
CA TYR A 120 6.43 -13.50 0.43
C TYR A 120 7.38 -14.68 0.24
N LYS A 121 7.43 -15.57 1.24
CA LYS A 121 8.27 -16.77 1.23
C LYS A 121 7.45 -18.02 0.97
N PRO A 122 7.97 -19.00 0.21
CA PRO A 122 9.35 -19.08 -0.30
C PRO A 122 9.57 -18.46 -1.69
N PHE A 123 8.52 -18.04 -2.39
CA PHE A 123 8.59 -17.78 -3.83
C PHE A 123 9.18 -16.41 -4.22
N ASN A 124 9.13 -15.42 -3.32
CA ASN A 124 9.63 -14.05 -3.54
C ASN A 124 8.99 -13.34 -4.74
N ASP A 125 7.73 -13.68 -5.06
CA ASP A 125 7.00 -13.18 -6.23
C ASP A 125 6.12 -11.96 -5.93
N GLY A 126 6.16 -11.45 -4.71
CA GLY A 126 5.57 -10.17 -4.35
C GLY A 126 6.07 -9.67 -2.99
N SER A 127 6.03 -8.35 -2.81
CA SER A 127 6.35 -7.71 -1.52
C SER A 127 5.40 -8.22 -0.44
N SER A 128 5.92 -8.44 0.78
CA SER A 128 5.12 -8.81 1.96
C SER A 128 4.09 -7.72 2.31
N GLU A 129 3.02 -8.08 3.03
CA GLU A 129 1.97 -7.14 3.47
C GLU A 129 2.53 -5.85 4.09
N GLY A 130 3.47 -5.95 5.03
CA GLY A 130 4.08 -4.77 5.65
C GLY A 130 4.90 -3.92 4.69
N GLN A 131 5.57 -4.53 3.70
CA GLN A 131 6.31 -3.79 2.68
C GLN A 131 5.37 -3.12 1.69
N ALA A 132 4.27 -3.77 1.32
CA ALA A 132 3.25 -3.20 0.46
C ALA A 132 2.53 -2.02 1.13
N ASP A 133 2.19 -2.12 2.42
CA ASP A 133 1.70 -0.99 3.22
C ASP A 133 2.70 0.18 3.19
N TYR A 134 3.97 -0.08 3.50
CA TYR A 134 5.00 0.95 3.53
C TYR A 134 5.18 1.65 2.17
N PHE A 135 5.31 0.86 1.10
CA PHE A 135 5.43 1.34 -0.27
C PHE A 135 4.22 2.18 -0.71
N SER A 136 3.02 1.78 -0.27
CA SER A 136 1.78 2.41 -0.69
C SER A 136 1.80 3.91 -0.42
N VAL A 137 2.36 4.32 0.73
CA VAL A 137 2.45 5.74 1.12
C VAL A 137 3.81 6.35 0.77
N ALA A 138 4.92 5.63 1.00
CA ALA A 138 6.25 6.15 0.80
C ALA A 138 6.57 6.47 -0.67
N LYS A 139 5.86 5.84 -1.61
CA LYS A 139 6.09 5.97 -3.06
C LYS A 139 4.81 6.20 -3.85
N CYS A 140 3.91 5.22 -3.84
CA CYS A 140 2.81 5.20 -4.80
C CYS A 140 1.85 6.36 -4.60
N PHE A 141 1.35 6.56 -3.39
CA PHE A 141 0.41 7.63 -3.09
C PHE A 141 1.00 8.98 -3.49
N ARG A 142 2.26 9.26 -3.08
CA ARG A 142 2.99 10.48 -3.47
C ARG A 142 3.04 10.69 -4.97
N LYS A 143 3.36 9.65 -5.77
CA LYS A 143 3.37 9.76 -7.24
C LYS A 143 1.98 10.00 -7.82
N VAL A 144 0.97 9.31 -7.29
CA VAL A 144 -0.40 9.30 -7.80
C VAL A 144 -1.07 10.67 -7.62
N ILE A 145 -0.89 11.30 -6.46
CA ILE A 145 -1.54 12.59 -6.16
C ILE A 145 -0.65 13.80 -6.45
N LYS A 146 0.53 13.60 -7.04
CA LYS A 146 1.47 14.67 -7.36
C LYS A 146 0.83 15.72 -8.27
N GLY A 147 1.00 16.98 -7.94
CA GLY A 147 0.46 18.15 -8.62
C GLY A 147 -0.99 18.49 -8.30
N GLU A 148 -1.66 17.75 -7.41
CA GLU A 148 -3.03 18.07 -6.97
C GLU A 148 -3.05 19.29 -6.02
N ASP A 149 -4.22 19.93 -5.89
CA ASP A 149 -4.43 21.05 -4.94
C ASP A 149 -4.66 20.51 -3.52
N HIS A 150 -3.58 20.07 -2.88
CA HIS A 150 -3.61 19.45 -1.56
C HIS A 150 -4.17 20.37 -0.48
N GLU A 151 -3.84 21.66 -0.53
CA GLU A 151 -4.30 22.64 0.47
C GLU A 151 -5.82 22.79 0.43
N SER A 152 -6.42 22.85 -0.77
CA SER A 152 -7.87 22.88 -0.91
C SER A 152 -8.53 21.59 -0.43
N ILE A 153 -7.92 20.42 -0.68
CA ILE A 153 -8.46 19.12 -0.28
C ILE A 153 -8.51 18.98 1.25
N ILE A 154 -7.46 19.39 1.95
CA ILE A 154 -7.38 19.26 3.42
C ILE A 154 -7.99 20.46 4.17
N LYS A 155 -8.48 21.48 3.44
CA LYS A 155 -8.98 22.72 4.03
C LYS A 155 -10.18 22.46 4.95
N GLY A 156 -10.05 22.90 6.20
CA GLY A 156 -11.12 22.80 7.20
C GLY A 156 -11.30 21.40 7.78
N ILE A 157 -10.45 20.44 7.39
CA ILE A 157 -10.38 19.12 8.03
C ILE A 157 -9.46 19.23 9.25
N PRO A 158 -9.90 18.81 10.45
CA PRO A 158 -9.03 18.74 11.61
C PRO A 158 -7.87 17.77 11.38
N LEU A 159 -6.64 18.23 11.62
CA LEU A 159 -5.42 17.42 11.50
C LEU A 159 -4.92 17.03 12.89
N GLU A 160 -4.43 15.80 13.00
CA GLU A 160 -3.80 15.30 14.22
C GLU A 160 -2.52 16.10 14.55
N PRO A 161 -2.32 16.55 15.80
CA PRO A 161 -1.12 17.30 16.19
C PRO A 161 0.18 16.55 15.91
N LEU A 162 0.19 15.23 16.08
CA LEU A 162 1.36 14.40 15.78
C LEU A 162 1.69 14.38 14.29
N ALA A 163 0.68 14.34 13.42
CA ALA A 163 0.89 14.41 11.98
C ALA A 163 1.49 15.78 11.59
N LEU A 164 0.96 16.87 12.14
CA LEU A 164 1.50 18.22 11.91
C LEU A 164 2.98 18.31 12.30
N SER A 165 3.35 17.81 13.49
CA SER A 165 4.75 17.87 13.94
C SER A 165 5.67 16.97 13.11
N GLU A 166 5.31 15.70 12.91
CA GLU A 166 6.18 14.74 12.22
C GLU A 166 6.35 15.05 10.73
N CYS A 167 5.29 15.53 10.07
CA CYS A 167 5.38 15.99 8.68
C CYS A 167 6.26 17.24 8.57
N ALA A 168 6.18 18.19 9.50
CA ALA A 168 7.03 19.39 9.50
C ALA A 168 8.50 19.07 9.81
N GLU A 169 8.77 17.99 10.55
CA GLU A 169 10.13 17.51 10.81
C GLU A 169 10.70 16.72 9.62
N SER A 170 9.84 16.11 8.80
CA SER A 170 10.23 15.31 7.64
C SER A 170 10.31 16.14 6.35
N PHE A 171 9.51 17.19 6.20
CA PHE A 171 9.44 17.99 4.98
C PHE A 171 9.36 19.48 5.29
N SER A 172 9.87 20.31 4.37
CA SER A 172 9.75 21.76 4.46
C SER A 172 8.27 22.16 4.52
N ILE A 173 7.88 22.92 5.54
CA ILE A 173 6.51 23.43 5.68
C ILE A 173 6.11 24.19 4.41
N HIS A 174 4.89 23.95 3.93
CA HIS A 174 4.34 24.44 2.66
C HIS A 174 4.93 23.85 1.37
N SER A 175 5.84 22.87 1.46
CA SER A 175 6.18 22.07 0.29
C SER A 175 5.03 21.14 -0.08
N GLU A 176 5.05 20.64 -1.32
CA GLU A 176 4.06 19.67 -1.76
C GLU A 176 4.16 18.37 -0.93
N GLU A 177 5.37 17.91 -0.64
CA GLU A 177 5.62 16.70 0.15
C GLU A 177 5.07 16.84 1.57
N TYR A 178 5.18 18.03 2.17
CA TYR A 178 4.55 18.33 3.47
C TYR A 178 3.02 18.17 3.39
N SER A 179 2.39 18.76 2.38
CA SER A 179 0.93 18.67 2.19
C SER A 179 0.48 17.25 1.88
N ILE A 180 1.24 16.49 1.08
CA ILE A 180 1.01 15.07 0.82
C ILE A 180 1.14 14.24 2.11
N CYS A 181 2.12 14.52 2.97
CA CYS A 181 2.28 13.84 4.26
C CYS A 181 1.05 14.04 5.17
N LEU A 182 0.51 15.26 5.23
CA LEU A 182 -0.72 15.55 5.97
C LEU A 182 -1.94 14.84 5.38
N ARG A 183 -2.07 14.86 4.06
CA ARG A 183 -3.15 14.17 3.35
C ARG A 183 -3.09 12.65 3.51
N ALA A 184 -1.89 12.07 3.46
CA ALA A 184 -1.66 10.66 3.78
C ALA A 184 -2.08 10.35 5.23
N SER A 185 -1.77 11.23 6.19
CA SER A 185 -2.16 11.05 7.60
C SER A 185 -3.68 11.02 7.79
N LEU A 186 -4.44 11.82 7.04
CA LEU A 186 -5.91 11.74 7.01
C LEU A 186 -6.40 10.40 6.47
N ALA A 187 -5.89 9.99 5.31
CA ALA A 187 -6.22 8.71 4.69
C ALA A 187 -5.87 7.51 5.58
N ILE A 188 -4.80 7.61 6.38
CA ILE A 188 -4.41 6.61 7.38
C ILE A 188 -5.46 6.50 8.50
N GLY A 189 -6.07 7.62 8.91
CA GLY A 189 -7.19 7.61 9.86
C GLY A 189 -8.42 6.86 9.30
N ASP A 190 -8.74 7.08 8.03
CA ASP A 190 -9.82 6.35 7.33
C ASP A 190 -9.50 4.85 7.20
N MET A 191 -8.24 4.52 6.87
CA MET A 191 -7.75 3.14 6.87
C MET A 191 -7.81 2.50 8.26
N ALA A 192 -7.54 3.24 9.32
CA ALA A 192 -7.66 2.73 10.69
C ALA A 192 -9.11 2.35 11.03
N ASN A 193 -10.09 3.17 10.62
CA ASN A 193 -11.51 2.84 10.74
C ASN A 193 -11.87 1.58 9.94
N THR A 194 -11.32 1.45 8.74
CA THR A 194 -11.48 0.27 7.89
C THR A 194 -10.91 -0.98 8.57
N PHE A 195 -9.68 -0.93 9.08
CA PHE A 195 -9.07 -2.07 9.77
C PHE A 195 -9.83 -2.46 11.03
N LYS A 196 -10.33 -1.47 11.79
CA LYS A 196 -11.18 -1.72 12.95
C LYS A 196 -12.44 -2.49 12.55
N ALA A 197 -13.15 -2.02 11.53
CA ALA A 197 -14.40 -2.61 11.09
C ALA A 197 -14.23 -4.03 10.50
N ILE A 198 -13.14 -4.27 9.76
CA ILE A 198 -12.90 -5.56 9.11
C ILE A 198 -12.29 -6.59 10.06
N SER A 199 -11.43 -6.15 10.99
CA SER A 199 -10.77 -7.05 11.95
C SER A 199 -11.59 -7.28 13.22
N ASP A 200 -12.74 -6.62 13.37
CA ASP A 200 -13.62 -6.68 14.53
C ASP A 200 -12.88 -6.45 15.87
N ILE A 201 -12.06 -5.39 15.91
CA ILE A 201 -11.29 -5.01 17.10
C ILE A 201 -11.96 -3.85 17.85
N GLU A 202 -11.86 -3.87 19.18
CA GLU A 202 -12.49 -2.87 20.04
C GLU A 202 -11.76 -1.52 19.97
N ILE A 203 -10.44 -1.55 20.04
CA ILE A 203 -9.58 -0.37 20.08
C ILE A 203 -9.30 0.09 18.64
N LEU A 204 -9.65 1.34 18.33
CA LEU A 204 -9.30 1.96 17.05
C LEU A 204 -7.78 2.15 16.98
N PRO A 205 -7.09 1.62 15.96
CA PRO A 205 -5.70 1.94 15.71
C PRO A 205 -5.51 3.44 15.47
N THR A 206 -4.45 4.04 16.00
CA THR A 206 -4.17 5.46 15.76
C THR A 206 -2.68 5.72 15.59
N ILE A 207 -2.31 6.79 14.90
CA ILE A 207 -0.90 7.22 14.79
C ILE A 207 -0.30 7.62 16.14
N ASN A 208 -1.15 7.94 17.13
CA ASN A 208 -0.75 8.36 18.48
C ASN A 208 -0.44 7.17 19.40
N THR A 209 -0.71 5.94 18.97
CA THR A 209 -0.56 4.73 19.79
C THR A 209 0.33 3.67 19.10
N PRO A 210 1.61 3.96 18.80
CA PRO A 210 2.46 3.00 18.09
C PRO A 210 2.56 1.65 18.81
N ASP A 211 2.55 0.56 18.04
CA ASP A 211 2.77 -0.79 18.54
C ASP A 211 4.19 -0.91 19.12
N PRO A 212 4.33 -1.15 20.45
CA PRO A 212 5.64 -1.21 21.08
C PRO A 212 6.39 -2.52 20.78
N TYR A 213 5.74 -3.49 20.13
CA TYR A 213 6.32 -4.80 19.91
C TYR A 213 7.52 -4.71 18.97
N VAL A 214 8.64 -5.33 19.38
CA VAL A 214 9.84 -5.47 18.56
C VAL A 214 9.96 -6.93 18.15
N ARG A 215 9.79 -7.20 16.86
CA ARG A 215 9.90 -8.55 16.30
C ARG A 215 11.34 -9.03 16.30
N MET A 216 11.51 -10.33 16.58
CA MET A 216 12.77 -11.04 16.36
C MET A 216 12.96 -11.41 14.87
N PHE A 217 11.87 -11.58 14.13
CA PHE A 217 11.87 -11.97 12.72
C PHE A 217 10.90 -11.11 11.92
N THR A 218 11.27 -10.78 10.68
CA THR A 218 10.38 -10.11 9.73
C THR A 218 9.11 -10.95 9.51
N ILE A 219 7.95 -10.29 9.49
CA ILE A 219 6.71 -10.91 9.04
C ILE A 219 6.74 -10.97 7.51
N PHE A 220 7.22 -12.08 6.96
CA PHE A 220 7.25 -12.28 5.50
C PHE A 220 5.89 -12.66 4.93
N ASN A 221 5.12 -13.46 5.68
CA ASN A 221 3.85 -14.03 5.25
C ASN A 221 2.76 -13.66 6.25
N GLY A 222 1.57 -13.32 5.74
CA GLY A 222 0.45 -12.85 6.54
C GLY A 222 0.56 -11.37 6.91
N TYR A 223 -0.47 -10.90 7.62
CA TYR A 223 -0.67 -9.48 7.91
C TYR A 223 -0.03 -9.09 9.24
N PRO A 224 0.67 -7.94 9.32
CA PRO A 224 0.85 -7.25 10.59
C PRO A 224 -0.51 -6.96 11.25
N ASN A 225 -0.53 -6.83 12.58
CA ASN A 225 -1.77 -6.47 13.27
C ASN A 225 -2.24 -5.06 12.86
N PRO A 226 -3.53 -4.71 13.03
CA PRO A 226 -4.07 -3.42 12.61
C PRO A 226 -3.31 -2.17 13.09
N GLN A 227 -2.80 -2.15 14.32
CA GLN A 227 -1.99 -1.03 14.82
C GLN A 227 -0.65 -0.93 14.08
N CYS A 228 0.06 -2.05 13.96
CA CYS A 228 1.31 -2.10 13.23
C CYS A 228 1.17 -1.71 11.75
N ARG A 229 0.02 -1.96 11.12
CA ARG A 229 -0.29 -1.48 9.76
C ARG A 229 -0.43 0.04 9.71
N VAL A 230 -1.17 0.65 10.64
CA VAL A 230 -1.25 2.11 10.78
C VAL A 230 0.12 2.73 11.01
N ASP A 231 0.93 2.14 11.89
CA ASP A 231 2.30 2.59 12.15
C ASP A 231 3.17 2.53 10.89
N THR A 232 2.94 1.51 10.05
CA THR A 232 3.70 1.29 8.81
C THR A 232 3.33 2.29 7.73
N LEU A 233 2.05 2.57 7.56
CA LEU A 233 1.57 3.59 6.65
C LEU A 233 2.09 4.98 7.07
N PHE A 234 2.02 5.30 8.37
CA PHE A 234 2.50 6.58 8.89
C PHE A 234 4.03 6.71 8.81
N ALA A 235 4.78 5.64 9.11
CA ALA A 235 6.22 5.65 8.86
C ALA A 235 6.52 5.87 7.36
N GLY A 236 5.75 5.27 6.46
CA GLY A 236 5.87 5.50 5.02
C GLY A 236 5.67 6.97 4.63
N SER A 237 4.67 7.65 5.22
CA SER A 237 4.42 9.08 4.92
C SER A 237 5.56 10.00 5.35
N LEU A 238 6.40 9.58 6.29
CA LEU A 238 7.53 10.37 6.81
C LEU A 238 8.84 10.11 6.05
N CYS A 239 8.86 9.19 5.08
CA CYS A 239 10.10 8.84 4.41
C CYS A 239 10.56 9.92 3.42
N GLN A 240 11.78 10.44 3.63
CA GLN A 240 12.37 11.51 2.82
C GLN A 240 12.99 11.05 1.49
N VAL A 241 13.14 9.74 1.28
CA VAL A 241 13.60 9.23 -0.02
C VAL A 241 12.56 9.58 -1.08
N SER A 242 12.97 10.33 -2.10
CA SER A 242 12.08 10.79 -3.17
C SER A 242 11.31 9.64 -3.80
N GLU A 243 10.05 9.89 -4.14
CA GLU A 243 9.22 8.94 -4.87
C GLU A 243 9.79 8.62 -6.26
N GLU A 244 10.64 9.47 -6.84
CA GLU A 244 11.30 9.22 -8.13
C GLU A 244 12.47 8.24 -8.04
N ILE A 245 12.91 7.89 -6.83
CA ILE A 245 13.85 6.80 -6.61
C ILE A 245 13.05 5.52 -6.46
N ASP A 246 13.02 4.71 -7.51
CA ASP A 246 12.30 3.45 -7.53
C ASP A 246 12.88 2.45 -6.52
N ASN A 247 12.02 1.54 -6.04
CA ASN A 247 12.48 0.36 -5.32
C ASN A 247 13.01 -0.69 -6.31
N ASP A 248 13.73 -1.68 -5.77
CA ASP A 248 14.24 -2.79 -6.58
C ASP A 248 13.09 -3.60 -7.20
N PHE A 249 12.93 -3.46 -8.51
CA PHE A 249 11.94 -4.20 -9.30
C PHE A 249 12.16 -5.72 -9.23
N SER A 250 13.39 -6.17 -8.94
CA SER A 250 13.72 -7.59 -8.77
C SER A 250 13.33 -8.17 -7.41
N LEU A 251 12.87 -7.30 -6.49
CA LEU A 251 12.40 -7.64 -5.14
C LEU A 251 13.42 -8.35 -4.24
N LYS A 252 14.71 -8.06 -4.44
CA LYS A 252 15.82 -8.63 -3.67
C LYS A 252 16.34 -7.64 -2.64
N LEU A 253 16.41 -6.36 -3.01
CA LEU A 253 17.03 -5.34 -2.19
C LEU A 253 16.03 -4.77 -1.17
N TYR A 254 16.43 -4.78 0.11
CA TYR A 254 15.58 -4.40 1.23
C TYR A 254 15.53 -2.88 1.42
N ASN A 255 16.64 -2.19 1.22
CA ASN A 255 16.88 -0.79 1.51
C ASN A 255 16.80 0.09 0.26
N GLU A 256 17.02 -0.44 -0.95
CA GLU A 256 16.89 0.34 -2.20
C GLU A 256 15.51 1.02 -2.29
N GLY A 257 15.52 2.34 -2.52
CA GLY A 257 14.33 3.18 -2.58
C GLY A 257 13.63 3.42 -1.23
N ASN A 258 14.05 2.79 -0.13
CA ASN A 258 13.41 2.90 1.18
C ASN A 258 14.24 3.72 2.17
N CYS A 259 13.57 4.35 3.15
CA CYS A 259 14.26 4.86 4.32
C CYS A 259 14.83 3.69 5.14
N SER A 260 16.12 3.78 5.46
CA SER A 260 16.86 2.72 6.15
C SER A 260 17.86 3.32 7.12
N VAL A 261 18.09 2.59 8.21
CA VAL A 261 19.12 2.92 9.21
C VAL A 261 20.51 2.93 8.57
N GLU A 262 20.76 2.00 7.64
CA GLU A 262 22.03 1.88 6.93
C GLU A 262 22.35 3.13 6.09
N ALA A 263 21.33 3.71 5.45
CA ALA A 263 21.47 4.98 4.73
C ALA A 263 21.42 6.21 5.67
N GLY A 264 21.50 6.03 6.99
CA GLY A 264 21.55 7.11 7.97
C GLY A 264 20.21 7.78 8.29
N HIS A 265 19.09 7.23 7.81
CA HIS A 265 17.77 7.77 8.13
C HIS A 265 17.40 7.49 9.59
N THR A 266 16.84 8.50 10.24
CA THR A 266 16.30 8.41 11.60
C THR A 266 14.77 8.48 11.64
N ARG A 267 14.14 8.83 10.51
CA ARG A 267 12.69 8.94 10.32
C ARG A 267 12.22 8.14 9.12
N GLY A 268 10.92 7.89 9.09
CA GLY A 268 10.26 7.09 8.07
C GLY A 268 10.75 5.64 8.00
N LEU A 269 11.33 5.12 9.07
CA LEU A 269 11.85 3.75 9.10
C LEU A 269 10.69 2.76 9.22
N ARG A 270 10.74 1.66 8.46
CA ARG A 270 9.77 0.55 8.59
C ARG A 270 9.66 0.07 10.05
N PRO A 271 8.46 0.01 10.64
CA PRO A 271 8.27 -0.29 12.05
C PRO A 271 8.76 -1.67 12.51
N LYS A 272 9.30 -1.72 13.73
CA LYS A 272 9.83 -2.94 14.35
C LYS A 272 8.76 -3.99 14.71
N CYS A 273 7.48 -3.60 14.71
CA CYS A 273 6.36 -4.50 14.97
C CYS A 273 6.13 -5.54 13.87
N TRP A 274 6.72 -5.33 12.67
CA TRP A 274 6.75 -6.32 11.58
C TRP A 274 8.13 -6.47 10.90
N TYR A 275 8.98 -5.44 10.90
CA TYR A 275 10.23 -5.41 10.17
C TYR A 275 11.45 -5.54 11.09
N VAL A 276 12.48 -6.25 10.63
CA VAL A 276 13.79 -6.32 11.29
C VAL A 276 14.81 -5.63 10.39
N PRO A 277 15.43 -4.51 10.83
CA PRO A 277 16.45 -3.80 10.04
C PRO A 277 17.58 -4.71 9.58
N ARG A 278 17.97 -4.53 8.31
CA ARG A 278 19.10 -5.25 7.69
C ARG A 278 20.27 -4.27 7.53
N GLY A 279 21.45 -4.69 8.00
CA GLY A 279 22.70 -3.93 7.78
C GLY A 279 23.28 -4.12 6.38
N GLU A 280 22.94 -5.22 5.70
CA GLU A 280 23.20 -5.41 4.28
C GLU A 280 21.89 -5.31 3.50
N ASP A 281 21.97 -4.92 2.23
CA ASP A 281 20.80 -4.70 1.39
C ASP A 281 20.18 -6.01 0.85
N ILE A 282 20.75 -7.19 1.14
CA ILE A 282 20.37 -8.50 0.56
C ILE A 282 19.91 -9.49 1.63
#